data_AF-A0AAV1H1J0-F1
#
_entry.id   AF-A0AAV1H1J0-F1
#
_cell.length_a   1.000
_cell.length_b   1.000
_cell.length_c   1.000
_cell.angle_alpha   90.00
_cell.angle_beta   90.00
_cell.angle_gamma   90.00
#
_symmetry.space_group_name_H-M   'P 1'
#
loop_
_entity.id
_entity.type
_entity.pdbx_description
1 polymer ?
#
loop_
_entity_poly.entity_id
_entity_poly.type
_entity_poly.pdbx_seq_one_letter_code
_entity_poly.pdbx_strand_id
1 'polypeptide(L)'
;MVEHGADIKSQLRFGASKSDQAIAQLLQYNCYSRYKEGVAFQRHSKDRETLFPIYMGLSVFAKTRKRSLVELMNEHGLSISYDRVLEISAQLGDATVSRYVEEGVVCPPVLRKGLFTTAVMDNIDHNPSATTATSSFHGTSISVIQHPTKENQGQERQKISFGPKKVRSVPELPDTYTNILPASFKTKNPLPPKCLIPKPHSDDFGTQIALEYQWLEKVMVTEEIDGAVNLTWSAHHASMKRSPEFEVSVTALLPLLRDQAHSIATVKHVMEKVHDVVANLNRGQVPVITADQPIYALAKQVQWQWPEQYGEDKYLVIFGGLNIEMAALKSLGTLLCNSGWTGALVEADVASSGTAESLLSAASVTKTRQMHQVTACSLYKLLKSAYNDSCADRADTTDDTLSFEEWCEIRKEQSPQFHFWHMVLSMELVIFMLIRSFRESNFALYCQALSELIPYFFANNNTHYALWLPIHLRDMLTLENTHPELAKEFQNGNFVVHKTNRDFSALALDQAHEQANAIIKGDGGAIGLTEDPSALRRWMVAGPEVSCLVSQYEMEAQTKEPSEHRSHHEQTSQAQKTFKRRVDKLSQTLKDLGNPFQEDSKDLYSLDTKDIAHPDSAELLQSHLQRGLFFC
;
A
#
# COMPACT_ATOMS: atom_id res chain seq x y z
N MET A 1 -2.02 -24.94 -34.73
CA MET A 1 -2.52 -24.99 -33.33
C MET A 1 -3.92 -24.42 -33.36
N VAL A 2 -4.91 -25.16 -32.86
CA VAL A 2 -6.33 -24.82 -33.01
C VAL A 2 -6.86 -24.40 -31.64
N GLU A 3 -6.42 -23.26 -31.12
CA GLU A 3 -7.00 -22.70 -29.89
C GLU A 3 -8.40 -22.10 -30.15
N HIS A 4 -8.62 -21.53 -31.34
CA HIS A 4 -9.84 -20.77 -31.65
C HIS A 4 -10.76 -21.43 -32.69
N GLY A 5 -10.64 -22.74 -32.93
CA GLY A 5 -11.44 -23.48 -33.91
C GLY A 5 -10.71 -23.81 -35.23
N ALA A 6 -11.23 -24.82 -35.95
CA ALA A 6 -10.54 -25.45 -37.08
C ALA A 6 -10.56 -24.62 -38.38
N ASP A 7 -11.39 -23.58 -38.46
CA ASP A 7 -11.52 -22.75 -39.64
C ASP A 7 -10.66 -21.47 -39.56
N ILE A 8 -10.17 -21.04 -40.71
CA ILE A 8 -9.29 -19.87 -40.85
C ILE A 8 -9.98 -18.58 -40.40
N LYS A 9 -11.31 -18.46 -40.50
CA LYS A 9 -12.03 -17.26 -40.05
C LYS A 9 -12.00 -17.14 -38.53
N SER A 10 -12.19 -18.25 -37.81
CA SER A 10 -12.13 -18.24 -36.34
C SER A 10 -10.71 -17.97 -35.83
N GLN A 11 -9.67 -18.43 -36.52
CA GLN A 11 -8.28 -18.09 -36.18
C GLN A 11 -7.92 -16.63 -36.51
N LEU A 12 -8.42 -16.07 -37.61
CA LEU A 12 -8.20 -14.66 -37.97
C LEU A 12 -9.00 -13.69 -37.09
N ARG A 13 -10.15 -14.11 -36.53
CA ARG A 13 -11.04 -13.25 -35.75
C ARG A 13 -10.47 -12.82 -34.40
N PHE A 14 -9.66 -13.66 -33.76
CA PHE A 14 -9.17 -13.41 -32.40
C PHE A 14 -7.69 -13.00 -32.31
N GLY A 15 -6.98 -12.95 -33.44
CA GLY A 15 -5.53 -12.70 -33.46
C GLY A 15 -4.74 -13.79 -32.72
N ALA A 16 -3.44 -13.58 -32.52
CA ALA A 16 -2.63 -14.47 -31.69
C ALA A 16 -2.87 -14.16 -30.20
N SER A 17 -3.39 -15.13 -29.45
CA SER A 17 -3.52 -15.04 -28.00
C SER A 17 -2.15 -14.96 -27.31
N LYS A 18 -2.13 -14.58 -26.02
CA LYS A 18 -0.91 -14.66 -25.20
C LYS A 18 -0.35 -16.08 -25.16
N SER A 19 -1.23 -17.08 -25.10
CA SER A 19 -0.86 -18.49 -25.14
C SER A 19 -0.28 -18.85 -26.51
N ASP A 20 -0.87 -18.35 -27.60
CA ASP A 20 -0.36 -18.56 -28.96
C ASP A 20 1.07 -18.01 -29.12
N GLN A 21 1.33 -16.80 -28.64
CA GLN A 21 2.66 -16.19 -28.67
C GLN A 21 3.67 -16.95 -27.80
N ALA A 22 3.28 -17.37 -26.60
CA ALA A 22 4.14 -18.15 -25.73
C ALA A 22 4.51 -19.50 -26.37
N ILE A 23 3.52 -20.21 -26.94
CA ILE A 23 3.76 -21.49 -27.60
C ILE A 23 4.61 -21.31 -28.86
N ALA A 24 4.39 -20.27 -29.67
CA ALA A 24 5.25 -19.97 -30.82
C ALA A 24 6.72 -19.77 -30.41
N GLN A 25 6.95 -19.01 -29.32
CA GLN A 25 8.28 -18.80 -28.77
C GLN A 25 8.91 -20.08 -28.23
N LEU A 26 8.12 -20.95 -27.58
CA LEU A 26 8.58 -22.27 -27.12
C LEU A 26 8.90 -23.19 -28.29
N LEU A 27 8.09 -23.20 -29.35
CA LEU A 27 8.37 -23.98 -30.55
C LEU A 27 9.71 -23.54 -31.17
N GLN A 28 9.93 -22.23 -31.34
CA GLN A 28 11.20 -21.71 -31.84
C GLN A 28 12.39 -22.10 -30.95
N TYR A 29 12.23 -22.05 -29.63
CA TYR A 29 13.26 -22.42 -28.66
C TYR A 29 13.62 -23.91 -28.69
N ASN A 30 12.61 -24.77 -28.85
CA ASN A 30 12.77 -26.23 -28.85
C ASN A 30 13.09 -26.81 -30.25
N CYS A 31 12.90 -26.05 -31.33
CA CYS A 31 13.21 -26.51 -32.69
C CYS A 31 14.73 -26.68 -32.91
N TYR A 32 15.11 -27.82 -33.51
CA TYR A 32 16.50 -28.13 -33.84
C TYR A 32 17.10 -27.11 -34.81
N SER A 33 18.28 -26.57 -34.49
CA SER A 33 19.13 -25.90 -35.47
C SER A 33 19.95 -26.91 -36.30
N ARG A 34 20.36 -28.04 -35.69
CA ARG A 34 21.02 -29.20 -36.33
C ARG A 34 20.68 -30.49 -35.58
N TYR A 35 20.15 -31.49 -36.28
CA TYR A 35 19.93 -32.84 -35.75
C TYR A 35 21.26 -33.62 -35.73
N LYS A 36 21.62 -34.24 -34.61
CA LYS A 36 22.70 -35.22 -34.53
C LYS A 36 22.12 -36.55 -34.07
N GLU A 37 22.18 -37.53 -34.96
CA GLU A 37 21.71 -38.89 -34.71
C GLU A 37 22.50 -39.52 -33.55
N GLY A 38 21.81 -40.09 -32.56
CA GLY A 38 22.43 -40.80 -31.42
C GLY A 38 22.68 -40.00 -30.13
N VAL A 39 22.23 -38.74 -30.02
CA VAL A 39 22.37 -37.96 -28.78
C VAL A 39 21.11 -38.11 -27.90
N ALA A 40 21.27 -38.62 -26.68
CA ALA A 40 20.16 -38.87 -25.74
C ALA A 40 19.58 -37.60 -25.07
N PHE A 41 20.25 -36.45 -25.20
CA PHE A 41 19.87 -35.21 -24.52
C PHE A 41 19.67 -34.05 -25.50
N GLN A 42 18.53 -33.36 -25.37
CA GLN A 42 18.21 -32.14 -26.11
C GLN A 42 19.07 -30.97 -25.62
N ARG A 43 19.82 -30.34 -26.51
CA ARG A 43 20.70 -29.20 -26.18
C ARG A 43 20.14 -27.94 -26.83
N HIS A 44 19.57 -27.03 -26.03
CA HIS A 44 19.07 -25.75 -26.51
C HIS A 44 20.22 -24.83 -26.95
N SER A 45 20.04 -24.18 -28.09
CA SER A 45 21.04 -23.28 -28.67
C SER A 45 20.75 -21.83 -28.27
N LYS A 46 21.79 -21.07 -27.88
CA LYS A 46 21.63 -19.69 -27.41
C LYS A 46 21.00 -18.75 -28.46
N ASP A 47 21.25 -18.99 -29.75
CA ASP A 47 20.67 -18.25 -30.88
C ASP A 47 19.15 -18.48 -31.06
N ARG A 48 18.59 -19.47 -30.37
CA ARG A 48 17.16 -19.80 -30.39
C ARG A 48 16.46 -19.41 -29.09
N GLU A 49 17.17 -18.85 -28.12
CA GLU A 49 16.56 -18.33 -26.89
C GLU A 49 15.58 -17.21 -27.24
N THR A 50 14.29 -17.45 -27.00
CA THR A 50 13.21 -16.47 -27.12
C THR A 50 12.90 -15.84 -25.76
N LEU A 51 12.12 -14.75 -25.72
CA LEU A 51 11.85 -14.02 -24.49
C LEU A 51 11.10 -14.87 -23.46
N PHE A 52 10.14 -15.68 -23.89
CA PHE A 52 9.29 -16.45 -22.99
C PHE A 52 10.06 -17.50 -22.15
N PRO A 53 10.89 -18.40 -22.71
CA PRO A 53 11.71 -19.32 -21.91
C PRO A 53 12.66 -18.61 -20.93
N ILE A 54 13.22 -17.46 -21.33
CA ILE A 54 14.07 -16.64 -20.46
C ILE A 54 13.25 -16.08 -19.29
N TYR A 55 12.12 -15.44 -19.60
CA TYR A 55 11.17 -14.92 -18.62
C TYR A 55 10.72 -16.01 -17.64
N MET A 56 10.35 -17.20 -18.14
CA MET A 56 9.92 -18.31 -17.28
C MET A 56 11.02 -18.74 -16.32
N GLY A 57 12.26 -18.90 -16.80
CA GLY A 57 13.39 -19.26 -15.95
C GLY A 57 13.67 -18.19 -14.88
N LEU A 58 13.71 -16.92 -15.27
CA LEU A 58 13.96 -15.79 -14.37
C LEU A 58 12.82 -15.62 -13.34
N SER A 59 11.56 -15.67 -13.78
CA SER A 59 10.37 -15.48 -12.94
C SER A 59 10.24 -16.58 -11.89
N VAL A 60 10.42 -17.84 -12.29
CA VAL A 60 10.36 -18.98 -11.36
C VAL A 60 11.51 -18.93 -10.36
N PHE A 61 12.73 -18.59 -10.81
CA PHE A 61 13.85 -18.44 -9.90
C PHE A 61 13.67 -17.25 -8.94
N ALA A 62 13.19 -16.10 -9.42
CA ALA A 62 12.95 -14.92 -8.60
C ALA A 62 11.89 -15.19 -7.52
N LYS A 63 10.81 -15.89 -7.87
CA LYS A 63 9.73 -16.24 -6.93
C LYS A 63 10.12 -17.34 -5.96
N THR A 64 10.80 -18.40 -6.41
CA THR A 64 10.97 -19.61 -5.58
C THR A 64 12.37 -19.84 -5.06
N ARG A 65 13.40 -19.29 -5.71
CA ARG A 65 14.83 -19.60 -5.52
C ARG A 65 15.19 -21.10 -5.71
N LYS A 66 14.24 -21.95 -6.11
CA LYS A 66 14.43 -23.41 -6.16
C LYS A 66 15.03 -23.84 -7.49
N ARG A 67 16.30 -24.25 -7.45
CA ARG A 67 17.01 -24.84 -8.59
C ARG A 67 16.23 -25.98 -9.25
N SER A 68 15.71 -26.92 -8.45
CA SER A 68 14.98 -28.09 -8.95
C SER A 68 13.74 -27.75 -9.76
N LEU A 69 13.03 -26.65 -9.44
CA LEU A 69 11.88 -26.21 -10.21
C LEU A 69 12.29 -25.63 -11.57
N VAL A 70 13.36 -24.83 -11.61
CA VAL A 70 13.88 -24.30 -12.87
C VAL A 70 14.42 -25.42 -13.76
N GLU A 71 15.12 -26.40 -13.17
CA GLU A 71 15.62 -27.57 -13.89
C GLU A 71 14.48 -28.43 -14.45
N LEU A 72 13.44 -28.70 -13.65
CA LEU A 72 12.25 -29.42 -14.11
C LEU A 72 11.60 -28.75 -15.31
N MET A 73 11.45 -27.42 -15.30
CA MET A 73 10.87 -26.69 -16.42
C MET A 73 11.77 -26.70 -17.66
N ASN A 74 13.08 -26.58 -17.47
CA ASN A 74 14.05 -26.67 -18.57
C ASN A 74 14.10 -28.06 -19.21
N GLU A 75 14.02 -29.13 -18.41
CA GLU A 75 13.96 -30.52 -18.88
C GLU A 75 12.75 -30.77 -19.81
N HIS A 76 11.65 -30.05 -19.58
CA HIS A 76 10.45 -30.12 -20.40
C HIS A 76 10.40 -29.03 -21.50
N GLY A 77 11.49 -28.31 -21.73
CA GLY A 77 11.59 -27.30 -22.78
C GLY A 77 10.78 -26.01 -22.52
N LEU A 78 10.36 -25.77 -21.27
CA LEU A 78 9.50 -24.65 -20.89
C LEU A 78 10.28 -23.41 -20.41
N SER A 79 11.56 -23.59 -20.06
CA SER A 79 12.43 -22.50 -19.60
C SER A 79 13.88 -22.70 -20.04
N ILE A 80 14.69 -21.65 -19.85
CA ILE A 80 16.15 -21.77 -19.85
C ILE A 80 16.66 -22.55 -18.62
N SER A 81 17.90 -23.04 -18.69
CA SER A 81 18.53 -23.76 -17.59
C SER A 81 18.82 -22.88 -16.38
N TYR A 82 18.97 -23.50 -15.20
CA TYR A 82 19.34 -22.80 -13.97
C TYR A 82 20.66 -22.04 -14.11
N ASP A 83 21.68 -22.65 -14.71
CA ASP A 83 22.97 -21.98 -14.95
C ASP A 83 22.82 -20.76 -15.86
N ARG A 84 21.93 -20.82 -16.86
CA ARG A 84 21.65 -19.70 -17.75
C ARG A 84 20.93 -18.57 -17.02
N VAL A 85 20.02 -18.88 -16.09
CA VAL A 85 19.39 -17.90 -15.19
C VAL A 85 20.45 -17.17 -14.36
N LEU A 86 21.39 -17.91 -13.76
CA LEU A 86 22.48 -17.31 -12.98
C LEU A 86 23.44 -16.47 -13.84
N GLU A 87 23.73 -16.90 -15.08
CA GLU A 87 24.54 -16.15 -16.05
C GLU A 87 23.87 -14.82 -16.40
N ILE A 88 22.57 -14.82 -16.76
CA ILE A 88 21.83 -13.59 -17.09
C ILE A 88 21.78 -12.66 -15.89
N SER A 89 21.49 -13.18 -14.69
CA SER A 89 21.48 -12.37 -13.46
C SER A 89 22.86 -11.75 -13.17
N ALA A 90 23.95 -12.49 -13.39
CA ALA A 90 25.30 -11.97 -13.22
C ALA A 90 25.65 -10.89 -14.26
N GLN A 91 25.29 -11.10 -15.53
CA GLN A 91 25.48 -10.13 -16.60
C GLN A 91 24.68 -8.84 -16.36
N LEU A 92 23.45 -8.97 -15.85
CA LEU A 92 22.61 -7.83 -15.51
C LEU A 92 23.20 -7.03 -14.35
N GLY A 93 23.62 -7.71 -13.27
CA GLY A 93 24.31 -7.07 -12.15
C GLY A 93 25.58 -6.35 -12.58
N ASP A 94 26.40 -6.97 -13.44
CA ASP A 94 27.64 -6.39 -13.96
C ASP A 94 27.41 -5.13 -14.78
N ALA A 95 26.45 -5.18 -15.70
CA ALA A 95 26.15 -4.05 -16.57
C ALA A 95 25.50 -2.89 -15.80
N THR A 96 24.65 -3.20 -14.80
CA THR A 96 24.04 -2.21 -13.90
C THR A 96 25.08 -1.55 -12.99
N VAL A 97 26.00 -2.32 -12.39
CA VAL A 97 27.09 -1.76 -11.58
C VAL A 97 28.04 -0.91 -12.42
N SER A 98 28.38 -1.35 -13.63
CA SER A 98 29.19 -0.57 -14.56
C SER A 98 28.55 0.79 -14.85
N ARG A 99 27.22 0.80 -15.06
CA ARG A 99 26.44 2.04 -15.22
C ARG A 99 26.53 2.95 -13.99
N TYR A 100 26.45 2.40 -12.78
CA TYR A 100 26.56 3.19 -11.55
C TYR A 100 27.94 3.85 -11.41
N VAL A 101 29.00 3.15 -11.80
CA VAL A 101 30.37 3.69 -11.80
C VAL A 101 30.51 4.78 -12.86
N GLU A 102 29.99 4.55 -14.08
CA GLU A 102 30.02 5.53 -15.17
C GLU A 102 29.28 6.83 -14.83
N GLU A 103 28.12 6.73 -14.16
CA GLU A 103 27.32 7.89 -13.77
C GLU A 103 27.78 8.53 -12.45
N GLY A 104 28.61 7.84 -11.66
CA GLY A 104 29.02 8.28 -10.32
C GLY A 104 27.92 8.24 -9.27
N VAL A 105 26.76 7.63 -9.60
CA VAL A 105 25.59 7.54 -8.72
C VAL A 105 24.90 6.19 -8.91
N VAL A 106 24.46 5.58 -7.81
CA VAL A 106 23.69 4.33 -7.84
C VAL A 106 22.24 4.65 -8.15
N CYS A 107 21.91 4.65 -9.44
CA CYS A 107 20.59 5.05 -9.94
C CYS A 107 20.05 4.02 -10.95
N PRO A 108 18.99 3.26 -10.61
CA PRO A 108 18.42 2.20 -11.46
C PRO A 108 18.13 2.67 -12.89
N PRO A 109 18.55 1.94 -13.93
CA PRO A 109 18.49 2.44 -15.31
C PRO A 109 17.08 2.64 -15.89
N VAL A 110 16.06 2.00 -15.32
CA VAL A 110 14.65 2.20 -15.69
C VAL A 110 14.12 3.61 -15.37
N LEU A 111 14.76 4.31 -14.42
CA LEU A 111 14.36 5.66 -14.03
C LEU A 111 14.73 6.67 -15.13
N ARG A 112 13.89 7.68 -15.29
CA ARG A 112 13.94 8.71 -16.34
C ARG A 112 14.36 10.07 -15.79
N LYS A 113 14.96 10.91 -16.62
CA LYS A 113 15.30 12.30 -16.23
C LYS A 113 14.09 13.22 -16.36
N GLY A 114 14.04 14.28 -15.56
CA GLY A 114 13.03 15.34 -15.65
C GLY A 114 11.65 14.97 -15.12
N LEU A 115 11.55 13.90 -14.31
CA LEU A 115 10.31 13.53 -13.62
C LEU A 115 10.40 13.86 -12.14
N PHE A 116 9.28 14.30 -11.57
CA PHE A 116 9.14 14.41 -10.13
C PHE A 116 9.33 13.05 -9.47
N THR A 117 10.22 12.99 -8.48
CA THR A 117 10.74 11.74 -7.92
C THR A 117 10.61 11.73 -6.40
N THR A 118 9.93 10.72 -5.86
CA THR A 118 9.82 10.45 -4.43
C THR A 118 10.55 9.17 -4.08
N ALA A 119 11.01 9.01 -2.84
CA ALA A 119 11.61 7.78 -2.36
C ALA A 119 10.87 7.22 -1.14
N VAL A 120 11.09 5.94 -0.88
CA VAL A 120 10.60 5.24 0.32
C VAL A 120 11.72 4.37 0.84
N MET A 121 11.88 4.34 2.17
CA MET A 121 12.81 3.42 2.82
C MET A 121 12.08 2.58 3.87
N ASP A 122 12.52 1.34 4.00
CA ASP A 122 12.05 0.42 5.04
C ASP A 122 13.13 -0.65 5.32
N ASN A 123 12.94 -1.38 6.42
CA ASN A 123 13.67 -2.61 6.66
C ASN A 123 13.23 -3.70 5.69
N ILE A 124 14.20 -4.47 5.20
CA ILE A 124 13.94 -5.68 4.45
C ILE A 124 14.45 -6.89 5.22
N ASP A 125 13.51 -7.49 5.97
CA ASP A 125 13.76 -8.73 6.70
C ASP A 125 13.42 -9.94 5.83
N HIS A 126 14.35 -10.89 5.76
CA HIS A 126 14.13 -12.16 5.09
C HIS A 126 14.49 -13.31 6.04
N ASN A 127 13.46 -13.87 6.65
CA ASN A 127 13.58 -14.98 7.57
C ASN A 127 13.66 -16.31 6.81
N PRO A 128 14.40 -17.30 7.33
CA PRO A 128 14.37 -18.64 6.75
C PRO A 128 12.99 -19.28 6.97
N SER A 129 12.56 -20.09 6.01
CA SER A 129 11.27 -20.81 6.09
C SER A 129 11.34 -22.13 6.87
N ALA A 130 12.51 -22.51 7.41
CA ALA A 130 12.71 -23.77 8.14
C ALA A 130 13.12 -23.52 9.60
N THR A 131 12.60 -24.34 10.52
CA THR A 131 12.88 -24.30 11.96
C THR A 131 14.33 -24.64 12.34
N THR A 132 15.15 -25.14 11.40
CA THR A 132 16.55 -25.54 11.61
C THR A 132 17.58 -24.52 11.10
N ALA A 133 17.14 -23.45 10.45
CA ALA A 133 18.02 -22.44 9.88
C ALA A 133 18.40 -21.36 10.90
N THR A 134 19.67 -20.97 10.94
CA THR A 134 20.24 -20.11 11.99
C THR A 134 20.48 -18.66 11.56
N SER A 135 20.28 -18.30 10.28
CA SER A 135 20.55 -16.94 9.78
C SER A 135 19.35 -16.32 9.04
N SER A 136 18.91 -15.16 9.52
CA SER A 136 17.99 -14.24 8.86
C SER A 136 18.79 -13.09 8.22
N PHE A 137 18.28 -12.52 7.12
CA PHE A 137 18.79 -11.25 6.60
C PHE A 137 17.97 -10.10 7.19
N HIS A 138 18.66 -9.07 7.66
CA HIS A 138 18.08 -7.84 8.15
C HIS A 138 18.83 -6.67 7.52
N GLY A 139 18.26 -6.05 6.49
CA GLY A 139 18.89 -4.95 5.78
C GLY A 139 17.92 -3.79 5.53
N THR A 140 18.32 -2.87 4.66
CA THR A 140 17.49 -1.74 4.23
C THR A 140 17.20 -1.82 2.74
N SER A 141 15.96 -1.58 2.34
CA SER A 141 15.57 -1.38 0.95
C SER A 141 15.11 0.05 0.72
N ILE A 142 15.32 0.54 -0.51
CA ILE A 142 14.95 1.90 -0.91
C ILE A 142 14.25 1.82 -2.25
N SER A 143 12.98 2.21 -2.31
CA SER A 143 12.27 2.41 -3.58
C SER A 143 12.39 3.86 -4.02
N VAL A 144 12.64 4.05 -5.32
CA VAL A 144 12.55 5.33 -6.00
C VAL A 144 11.35 5.26 -6.94
N ILE A 145 10.47 6.24 -6.84
CA ILE A 145 9.18 6.29 -7.52
C ILE A 145 9.10 7.61 -8.29
N GLN A 146 8.76 7.54 -9.57
CA GLN A 146 8.61 8.70 -10.43
C GLN A 146 7.17 8.84 -10.90
N HIS A 147 6.74 10.09 -11.02
CA HIS A 147 5.35 10.46 -11.30
C HIS A 147 5.27 11.12 -12.67
N PRO A 148 5.10 10.33 -13.76
CA PRO A 148 4.87 10.88 -15.09
C PRO A 148 3.48 11.50 -15.19
N THR A 149 3.33 12.40 -16.16
CA THR A 149 2.06 13.00 -16.58
C THR A 149 1.89 12.82 -18.08
N LYS A 150 0.70 13.10 -18.62
CA LYS A 150 0.48 13.06 -20.07
C LYS A 150 1.42 14.03 -20.80
N GLU A 151 1.68 15.19 -20.20
CA GLU A 151 2.51 16.25 -20.74
C GLU A 151 4.01 15.97 -20.55
N ASN A 152 4.38 15.22 -19.51
CA ASN A 152 5.76 14.90 -19.18
C ASN A 152 5.97 13.42 -18.83
N GLN A 153 6.45 12.67 -19.80
CA GLN A 153 6.85 11.26 -19.64
C GLN A 153 8.31 11.09 -19.18
N GLY A 154 9.05 12.20 -19.03
CA GLY A 154 10.48 12.21 -18.76
C GLY A 154 11.33 11.80 -19.95
N GLN A 155 12.64 11.92 -19.79
CA GLN A 155 13.63 11.47 -20.77
C GLN A 155 14.17 10.09 -20.39
N GLU A 156 13.99 9.11 -21.26
CA GLU A 156 14.58 7.78 -21.08
C GLU A 156 16.11 7.85 -20.99
N ARG A 157 16.66 7.07 -20.04
CA ARG A 157 18.10 6.86 -19.93
C ARG A 157 18.55 5.76 -20.89
N GLN A 158 19.85 5.74 -21.19
CA GLN A 158 20.41 4.77 -22.11
C GLN A 158 20.19 3.35 -21.57
N LYS A 159 19.63 2.47 -22.40
CA LYS A 159 19.41 1.07 -22.05
C LYS A 159 20.73 0.36 -21.74
N ILE A 160 20.68 -0.53 -20.76
CA ILE A 160 21.81 -1.37 -20.38
C ILE A 160 22.01 -2.43 -21.47
N SER A 161 23.27 -2.69 -21.83
CA SER A 161 23.64 -3.73 -22.79
C SER A 161 24.60 -4.73 -22.15
N PHE A 162 24.41 -6.03 -22.39
CA PHE A 162 25.36 -7.04 -21.95
C PHE A 162 26.66 -6.95 -22.73
N GLY A 163 27.78 -6.94 -22.02
CA GLY A 163 29.10 -7.03 -22.64
C GLY A 163 29.34 -8.40 -23.30
N PRO A 164 30.37 -8.51 -24.17
CA PRO A 164 30.70 -9.78 -24.85
C PRO A 164 31.28 -10.85 -23.91
N LYS A 165 31.67 -10.47 -22.69
CA LYS A 165 32.27 -11.39 -21.71
C LYS A 165 31.19 -12.18 -20.98
N LYS A 166 31.45 -13.47 -20.76
CA LYS A 166 30.66 -14.28 -19.84
C LYS A 166 30.98 -13.87 -18.42
N VAL A 167 29.98 -13.35 -17.72
CA VAL A 167 30.07 -12.98 -16.30
C VAL A 167 29.38 -14.09 -15.48
N ARG A 168 30.06 -14.59 -14.45
CA ARG A 168 29.54 -15.63 -13.55
C ARG A 168 29.22 -15.12 -12.15
N SER A 169 29.81 -14.00 -11.75
CA SER A 169 29.68 -13.38 -10.44
C SER A 169 29.21 -11.94 -10.57
N VAL A 170 28.37 -11.49 -9.65
CA VAL A 170 27.95 -10.09 -9.58
C VAL A 170 29.07 -9.25 -8.92
N PRO A 171 29.49 -8.12 -9.51
CA PRO A 171 30.53 -7.28 -8.93
C PRO A 171 30.09 -6.58 -7.64
N GLU A 172 31.04 -5.93 -6.97
CA GLU A 172 30.77 -5.08 -5.81
C GLU A 172 30.15 -3.77 -6.23
N LEU A 173 29.27 -3.25 -5.38
CA LEU A 173 28.77 -1.88 -5.52
C LEU A 173 29.89 -0.89 -5.15
N PRO A 174 29.84 0.34 -5.67
CA PRO A 174 30.78 1.39 -5.29
C PRO A 174 30.82 1.60 -3.76
N ASP A 175 32.01 1.79 -3.20
CA ASP A 175 32.19 2.04 -1.76
C ASP A 175 31.42 3.27 -1.27
N THR A 176 31.24 4.28 -2.13
CA THR A 176 30.44 5.48 -1.85
C THR A 176 28.96 5.19 -1.60
N TYR A 177 28.49 3.99 -1.96
CA TYR A 177 27.14 3.51 -1.71
C TYR A 177 27.06 2.55 -0.54
N THR A 178 28.05 1.67 -0.36
CA THR A 178 28.01 0.60 0.66
C THR A 178 28.63 1.01 1.99
N ASN A 179 29.52 1.99 2.01
CA ASN A 179 30.22 2.40 3.22
C ASN A 179 29.40 3.42 4.03
N ILE A 180 28.70 2.94 5.06
CA ILE A 180 27.92 3.79 5.97
C ILE A 180 28.83 4.40 7.03
N LEU A 181 28.98 5.72 6.98
CA LEU A 181 29.79 6.44 7.97
C LEU A 181 29.09 6.50 9.33
N PRO A 182 29.81 6.28 10.45
CA PRO A 182 29.24 6.41 11.78
C PRO A 182 28.60 7.79 12.01
N ALA A 183 27.41 7.81 12.57
CA ALA A 183 26.71 9.02 12.98
C ALA A 183 26.04 8.81 14.34
N SER A 184 26.07 9.83 15.19
CA SER A 184 25.44 9.82 16.50
C SER A 184 24.80 11.16 16.80
N PHE A 185 23.77 11.16 17.66
CA PHE A 185 23.17 12.41 18.10
C PHE A 185 24.09 13.13 19.09
N LYS A 186 24.31 14.44 18.86
CA LYS A 186 24.98 15.32 19.83
C LYS A 186 24.04 15.68 20.98
N THR A 187 22.76 15.81 20.68
CA THR A 187 21.70 16.13 21.63
C THR A 187 20.67 15.01 21.63
N LYS A 188 20.36 14.44 22.79
CA LYS A 188 19.27 13.45 22.90
C LYS A 188 17.93 14.16 22.72
N ASN A 189 17.08 13.63 21.84
CA ASN A 189 15.71 14.10 21.58
C ASN A 189 15.63 15.61 21.27
N PRO A 190 16.19 16.07 20.12
CA PRO A 190 16.03 17.46 19.71
C PRO A 190 14.55 17.85 19.64
N LEU A 191 14.21 19.03 20.16
CA LEU A 191 12.85 19.57 20.09
C LEU A 191 12.56 20.04 18.65
N PRO A 192 11.31 19.86 18.16
CA PRO A 192 10.92 20.38 16.86
C PRO A 192 11.07 21.92 16.83
N PRO A 193 11.55 22.51 15.72
CA PRO A 193 11.58 23.96 15.54
C PRO A 193 10.18 24.56 15.71
N LYS A 194 10.11 25.73 16.35
CA LYS A 194 8.85 26.48 16.46
C LYS A 194 8.43 26.96 15.08
N CYS A 195 7.18 26.69 14.71
CA CYS A 195 6.59 27.15 13.46
C CYS A 195 5.13 27.58 13.70
N LEU A 196 4.64 28.56 12.95
CA LEU A 196 3.21 28.88 12.93
C LEU A 196 2.50 27.79 12.13
N ILE A 197 1.52 27.13 12.75
CA ILE A 197 0.74 26.08 12.11
C ILE A 197 -0.47 26.75 11.43
N PRO A 198 -0.58 26.71 10.09
CA PRO A 198 -1.82 27.09 9.43
C PRO A 198 -2.91 26.14 9.91
N LYS A 199 -4.10 26.66 10.22
CA LYS A 199 -5.24 25.77 10.44
C LYS A 199 -5.56 25.07 9.12
N PRO A 200 -5.84 23.76 9.12
CA PRO A 200 -6.42 23.13 7.94
C PRO A 200 -7.69 23.90 7.56
N HIS A 201 -7.97 24.03 6.26
CA HIS A 201 -9.18 24.68 5.78
C HIS A 201 -10.40 23.93 6.35
N SER A 202 -11.01 24.48 7.39
CA SER A 202 -12.11 23.85 8.15
C SER A 202 -13.37 23.67 7.33
N ASP A 203 -13.54 24.50 6.31
CA ASP A 203 -14.82 24.71 5.64
C ASP A 203 -15.22 23.55 4.70
N ASP A 204 -14.31 22.62 4.40
CA ASP A 204 -14.57 21.48 3.50
C ASP A 204 -14.84 20.14 4.22
N PHE A 205 -14.63 20.03 5.54
CA PHE A 205 -14.72 18.72 6.22
C PHE A 205 -16.12 18.14 6.16
N GLY A 206 -17.12 18.96 6.50
CA GLY A 206 -18.53 18.59 6.44
C GLY A 206 -18.90 18.10 5.03
N THR A 207 -18.40 18.77 3.99
CA THR A 207 -18.62 18.39 2.59
C THR A 207 -17.97 17.05 2.27
N GLN A 208 -16.73 16.81 2.71
CA GLN A 208 -16.02 15.57 2.42
C GLN A 208 -16.61 14.37 3.16
N ILE A 209 -16.94 14.49 4.44
CA ILE A 209 -17.55 13.39 5.21
C ILE A 209 -18.98 13.10 4.75
N ALA A 210 -19.72 14.10 4.29
CA ALA A 210 -21.06 13.91 3.72
C ALA A 210 -21.05 12.93 2.54
N LEU A 211 -19.95 12.82 1.79
CA LEU A 211 -19.80 11.86 0.70
C LEU A 211 -19.74 10.41 1.21
N GLU A 212 -19.22 10.19 2.42
CA GLU A 212 -19.26 8.87 3.07
C GLU A 212 -20.68 8.54 3.54
N TYR A 213 -21.39 9.51 4.13
CA TYR A 213 -22.79 9.34 4.51
C TYR A 213 -23.71 9.10 3.31
N GLN A 214 -23.47 9.77 2.17
CA GLN A 214 -24.19 9.50 0.92
C GLN A 214 -23.97 8.05 0.44
N TRP A 215 -22.75 7.52 0.60
CA TRP A 215 -22.49 6.11 0.31
C TRP A 215 -23.24 5.18 1.27
N LEU A 216 -23.22 5.45 2.58
CA LEU A 216 -23.96 4.67 3.57
C LEU A 216 -25.47 4.67 3.27
N GLU A 217 -26.04 5.83 2.96
CA GLU A 217 -27.44 6.00 2.58
C GLU A 217 -27.77 5.18 1.33
N LYS A 218 -26.93 5.26 0.29
CA LYS A 218 -27.10 4.47 -0.93
C LYS A 218 -27.14 2.97 -0.64
N VAL A 219 -26.25 2.47 0.22
CA VAL A 219 -26.22 1.04 0.59
C VAL A 219 -27.48 0.65 1.37
N MET A 220 -27.97 1.53 2.25
CA MET A 220 -29.16 1.30 3.05
C MET A 220 -30.44 1.19 2.19
N VAL A 221 -30.65 2.11 1.25
CA VAL A 221 -31.89 2.18 0.44
C VAL A 221 -31.91 1.20 -0.74
N THR A 222 -30.77 0.60 -1.09
CA THR A 222 -30.71 -0.35 -2.21
C THR A 222 -31.19 -1.73 -1.77
N GLU A 223 -32.34 -2.17 -2.31
CA GLU A 223 -32.92 -3.49 -2.01
C GLU A 223 -32.45 -4.58 -2.99
N GLU A 224 -32.40 -4.27 -4.29
CA GLU A 224 -31.99 -5.20 -5.34
C GLU A 224 -30.69 -4.78 -6.04
N ILE A 225 -29.85 -5.76 -6.36
CA ILE A 225 -28.59 -5.54 -7.09
C ILE A 225 -28.78 -6.00 -8.52
N ASP A 226 -29.07 -5.04 -9.41
CA ASP A 226 -28.93 -5.24 -10.85
C ASP A 226 -27.44 -5.23 -11.27
N GLY A 227 -27.17 -5.48 -12.55
CA GLY A 227 -25.80 -5.54 -13.08
C GLY A 227 -25.03 -4.22 -13.06
N ALA A 228 -25.68 -3.08 -12.78
CA ALA A 228 -25.12 -1.73 -12.92
C ALA A 228 -24.85 -1.01 -11.59
N VAL A 229 -25.32 -1.52 -10.45
CA VAL A 229 -25.14 -0.84 -9.16
C VAL A 229 -23.70 -0.96 -8.63
N ASN A 230 -23.13 0.16 -8.19
CA ASN A 230 -21.85 0.22 -7.45
C ASN A 230 -22.10 0.52 -5.96
N LEU A 231 -22.13 -0.53 -5.13
CA LEU A 231 -22.38 -0.49 -3.68
C LEU A 231 -21.14 -0.66 -2.81
N THR A 232 -20.19 -1.52 -3.17
CA THR A 232 -18.94 -1.63 -2.41
C THR A 232 -18.26 -0.26 -2.39
N TRP A 233 -17.64 0.09 -1.28
CA TRP A 233 -17.05 1.41 -1.08
C TRP A 233 -16.13 1.80 -2.23
N SER A 234 -15.22 0.89 -2.60
CA SER A 234 -14.28 1.10 -3.71
C SER A 234 -15.00 1.25 -5.06
N ALA A 235 -16.04 0.46 -5.33
CA ALA A 235 -16.80 0.56 -6.58
C ALA A 235 -17.60 1.87 -6.66
N HIS A 236 -18.21 2.28 -5.54
CA HIS A 236 -18.97 3.52 -5.44
C HIS A 236 -18.08 4.72 -5.76
N HIS A 237 -16.95 4.87 -5.07
CA HIS A 237 -16.06 6.01 -5.30
C HIS A 237 -15.33 5.95 -6.65
N ALA A 238 -14.95 4.76 -7.13
CA ALA A 238 -14.44 4.60 -8.50
C ALA A 238 -15.44 5.10 -9.55
N SER A 239 -16.73 4.87 -9.36
CA SER A 239 -17.77 5.34 -10.29
C SER A 239 -17.94 6.86 -10.30
N MET A 240 -17.49 7.57 -9.26
CA MET A 240 -17.57 9.03 -9.18
C MET A 240 -16.46 9.75 -9.97
N LYS A 241 -15.36 9.05 -10.31
CA LYS A 241 -14.24 9.57 -11.11
C LYS A 241 -13.69 10.92 -10.63
N ARG A 242 -13.46 11.05 -9.32
CA ARG A 242 -12.96 12.28 -8.69
C ARG A 242 -11.44 12.47 -8.73
N SER A 243 -10.69 11.42 -9.05
CA SER A 243 -9.22 11.49 -9.14
C SER A 243 -8.77 12.51 -10.19
N PRO A 244 -7.65 13.23 -9.97
CA PRO A 244 -7.00 13.99 -11.03
C PRO A 244 -6.54 13.06 -12.16
N GLU A 245 -6.18 13.62 -13.31
CA GLU A 245 -5.55 12.82 -14.36
C GLU A 245 -4.19 12.30 -13.90
N PHE A 246 -3.91 11.02 -14.17
CA PHE A 246 -2.68 10.36 -13.74
C PHE A 246 -2.16 9.40 -14.81
N GLU A 247 -0.88 9.07 -14.70
CA GLU A 247 -0.19 8.02 -15.45
C GLU A 247 0.38 6.97 -14.48
N VAL A 248 0.68 5.77 -14.98
CA VAL A 248 1.31 4.73 -14.16
C VAL A 248 2.71 5.18 -13.70
N SER A 249 2.94 5.15 -12.40
CA SER A 249 4.21 5.54 -11.78
C SER A 249 5.33 4.56 -12.17
N VAL A 250 6.53 5.09 -12.41
CA VAL A 250 7.74 4.26 -12.60
C VAL A 250 8.33 3.96 -11.22
N THR A 251 8.44 2.68 -10.85
CA THR A 251 9.00 2.27 -9.55
C THR A 251 10.24 1.41 -9.76
N ALA A 252 11.32 1.73 -9.06
CA ALA A 252 12.55 0.93 -9.05
C ALA A 252 13.08 0.79 -7.62
N LEU A 253 13.69 -0.36 -7.31
CA LEU A 253 14.43 -0.55 -6.07
C LEU A 253 15.91 -0.26 -6.31
N LEU A 254 16.54 0.49 -5.38
CA LEU A 254 17.99 0.55 -5.30
C LEU A 254 18.55 -0.82 -4.86
N PRO A 255 19.84 -1.10 -5.12
CA PRO A 255 20.51 -2.25 -4.51
C PRO A 255 20.34 -2.25 -2.98
N LEU A 256 20.07 -3.41 -2.41
CA LEU A 256 19.81 -3.55 -0.98
C LEU A 256 21.06 -3.19 -0.16
N LEU A 257 20.87 -2.55 1.00
CA LEU A 257 21.92 -2.33 1.99
C LEU A 257 21.90 -3.44 3.04
N ARG A 258 23.07 -3.82 3.55
CA ARG A 258 23.20 -4.86 4.60
C ARG A 258 22.82 -4.34 5.97
N ASP A 259 22.97 -3.05 6.20
CA ASP A 259 22.68 -2.41 7.46
C ASP A 259 21.17 -2.19 7.61
N GLN A 260 20.66 -2.37 8.83
CA GLN A 260 19.25 -2.17 9.16
C GLN A 260 18.92 -0.67 9.28
N ALA A 261 17.68 -0.32 9.00
CA ALA A 261 17.16 1.04 9.01
C ALA A 261 16.84 1.56 10.42
N HIS A 262 17.38 0.97 11.49
CA HIS A 262 17.17 1.43 12.87
C HIS A 262 18.27 2.38 13.37
N SER A 263 19.35 2.57 12.62
CA SER A 263 20.50 3.37 13.05
C SER A 263 20.48 4.75 12.40
N ILE A 264 20.91 5.76 13.16
CA ILE A 264 21.04 7.15 12.67
C ILE A 264 21.99 7.20 11.47
N ALA A 265 23.07 6.42 11.52
CA ALA A 265 24.04 6.30 10.44
C ALA A 265 23.39 5.80 9.15
N THR A 266 22.58 4.73 9.24
CA THR A 266 21.84 4.18 8.11
C THR A 266 20.84 5.19 7.57
N VAL A 267 19.98 5.77 8.42
CA VAL A 267 18.94 6.73 8.00
C VAL A 267 19.58 7.94 7.31
N LYS A 268 20.62 8.53 7.90
CA LYS A 268 21.36 9.64 7.30
C LYS A 268 21.98 9.26 5.95
N HIS A 269 22.59 8.09 5.87
CA HIS A 269 23.19 7.59 4.62
C HIS A 269 22.14 7.39 3.52
N VAL A 270 20.99 6.83 3.86
CA VAL A 270 19.86 6.65 2.94
C VAL A 270 19.35 8.01 2.44
N MET A 271 19.18 8.99 3.32
CA MET A 271 18.81 10.36 2.93
C MET A 271 19.81 10.96 1.94
N GLU A 272 21.11 10.77 2.17
CA GLU A 272 22.16 11.20 1.23
C GLU A 272 22.02 10.49 -0.13
N LYS A 273 21.85 9.17 -0.15
CA LYS A 273 21.70 8.41 -1.41
C LYS A 273 20.45 8.83 -2.18
N VAL A 274 19.34 9.11 -1.50
CA VAL A 274 18.12 9.62 -2.14
C VAL A 274 18.35 11.03 -2.70
N HIS A 275 19.04 11.90 -1.98
CA HIS A 275 19.46 13.21 -2.50
C HIS A 275 20.29 13.06 -3.78
N ASP A 276 21.31 12.20 -3.79
CA ASP A 276 22.17 11.94 -4.97
C ASP A 276 21.35 11.50 -6.19
N VAL A 277 20.42 10.57 -5.98
CA VAL A 277 19.53 10.05 -7.04
C VAL A 277 18.60 11.14 -7.57
N VAL A 278 17.94 11.90 -6.69
CA VAL A 278 17.04 12.99 -7.07
C VAL A 278 17.80 14.07 -7.82
N ALA A 279 18.98 14.48 -7.36
CA ALA A 279 19.80 15.48 -8.02
C ALA A 279 20.27 15.04 -9.43
N ASN A 280 20.55 13.74 -9.62
CA ASN A 280 20.90 13.17 -10.92
C ASN A 280 19.71 13.10 -11.91
N LEU A 281 18.51 12.80 -11.40
CA LEU A 281 17.32 12.61 -12.24
C LEU A 281 16.56 13.90 -12.52
N ASN A 282 16.42 14.77 -11.52
CA ASN A 282 15.62 15.99 -11.59
C ASN A 282 16.28 17.13 -10.80
N ARG A 283 17.28 17.75 -11.41
CA ARG A 283 18.14 18.77 -10.77
C ARG A 283 17.31 19.92 -10.19
N GLY A 284 17.56 20.24 -8.92
CA GLY A 284 16.87 21.33 -8.21
C GLY A 284 15.58 20.90 -7.50
N GLN A 285 15.13 19.67 -7.69
CA GLN A 285 14.02 19.12 -6.92
C GLN A 285 14.43 18.88 -5.46
N VAL A 286 13.56 19.28 -4.54
CA VAL A 286 13.67 18.91 -3.11
C VAL A 286 13.51 17.39 -2.98
N PRO A 287 14.46 16.67 -2.36
CA PRO A 287 14.30 15.24 -2.09
C PRO A 287 13.13 14.98 -1.14
N VAL A 288 12.37 13.93 -1.44
CA VAL A 288 11.23 13.48 -0.64
C VAL A 288 11.46 12.02 -0.26
N ILE A 289 11.38 11.70 1.03
CA ILE A 289 11.45 10.31 1.51
C ILE A 289 10.27 9.97 2.40
N THR A 290 9.65 8.82 2.15
CA THR A 290 8.60 8.24 3.00
C THR A 290 9.19 7.13 3.86
N ALA A 291 8.73 7.04 5.11
CA ALA A 291 9.21 6.06 6.07
C ALA A 291 8.12 5.67 7.08
N ASP A 292 8.25 4.48 7.68
CA ASP A 292 7.42 4.06 8.82
C ASP A 292 7.68 4.92 10.07
N GLN A 293 6.91 4.73 11.15
CA GLN A 293 6.98 5.61 12.32
C GLN A 293 8.38 5.71 12.96
N PRO A 294 9.08 4.60 13.27
CA PRO A 294 10.42 4.68 13.87
C PRO A 294 11.45 5.37 12.97
N ILE A 295 11.45 5.05 11.68
CA ILE A 295 12.39 5.63 10.72
C ILE A 295 12.07 7.10 10.47
N TYR A 296 10.78 7.46 10.35
CA TYR A 296 10.33 8.85 10.23
C TYR A 296 10.86 9.70 11.39
N ALA A 297 10.71 9.21 12.63
CA ALA A 297 11.21 9.89 13.82
C ALA A 297 12.73 10.12 13.75
N LEU A 298 13.51 9.11 13.37
CA LEU A 298 14.95 9.23 13.20
C LEU A 298 15.32 10.22 12.09
N ALA A 299 14.63 10.17 10.95
CA ALA A 299 14.85 11.08 9.83
C ALA A 299 14.57 12.54 10.22
N LYS A 300 13.48 12.82 10.94
CA LYS A 300 13.20 14.16 11.50
C LYS A 300 14.31 14.62 12.45
N GLN A 301 14.81 13.74 13.32
CA GLN A 301 15.93 14.06 14.21
C GLN A 301 17.23 14.33 13.43
N VAL A 302 17.46 13.63 12.31
CA VAL A 302 18.56 13.93 11.37
C VAL A 302 18.40 15.34 10.80
N GLN A 303 17.19 15.74 10.37
CA GLN A 303 16.95 17.10 9.86
C GLN A 303 17.30 18.17 10.89
N TRP A 304 16.88 17.97 12.15
CA TRP A 304 17.10 18.95 13.22
C TRP A 304 18.55 19.01 13.70
N GLN A 305 19.30 17.89 13.60
CA GLN A 305 20.70 17.88 13.99
C GLN A 305 21.65 18.40 12.90
N TRP A 306 21.31 18.21 11.61
CA TRP A 306 22.12 18.63 10.48
C TRP A 306 21.33 19.53 9.50
N PRO A 307 20.83 20.69 9.97
CA PRO A 307 19.95 21.55 9.18
C PRO A 307 20.61 22.14 7.93
N GLU A 308 21.94 22.27 7.93
CA GLU A 308 22.69 22.74 6.77
C GLU A 308 22.59 21.79 5.56
N GLN A 309 22.43 20.48 5.80
CA GLN A 309 22.38 19.46 4.75
C GLN A 309 20.96 18.93 4.55
N TYR A 310 20.25 18.63 5.64
CA TYR A 310 18.97 17.92 5.63
C TYR A 310 17.84 18.71 6.28
N GLY A 311 18.02 20.03 6.48
CA GLY A 311 17.02 20.88 7.11
C GLY A 311 15.62 20.75 6.48
N GLU A 312 14.60 21.15 7.23
CA GLU A 312 13.21 21.07 6.77
C GLU A 312 12.97 21.87 5.49
N ASP A 313 13.81 22.88 5.19
CA ASP A 313 13.84 23.69 3.96
C ASP A 313 14.54 23.02 2.75
N LYS A 314 15.20 21.89 2.97
CA LYS A 314 16.04 21.20 1.97
C LYS A 314 15.61 19.79 1.67
N TYR A 315 14.80 19.18 2.53
CA TYR A 315 14.44 17.78 2.46
C TYR A 315 13.05 17.59 3.07
N LEU A 316 12.15 16.90 2.38
CA LEU A 316 10.86 16.51 2.94
C LEU A 316 10.86 15.05 3.42
N VAL A 317 10.44 14.83 4.65
CA VAL A 317 10.20 13.49 5.22
C VAL A 317 8.70 13.30 5.39
N ILE A 318 8.17 12.20 4.86
CA ILE A 318 6.75 11.87 4.86
C ILE A 318 6.52 10.62 5.71
N PHE A 319 5.46 10.68 6.51
CA PHE A 319 5.02 9.55 7.31
C PHE A 319 4.29 8.52 6.42
N GLY A 320 4.64 7.24 6.57
CA GLY A 320 4.09 6.14 5.77
C GLY A 320 2.56 6.03 5.89
N GLY A 321 1.84 6.24 4.79
CA GLY A 321 0.38 6.26 4.77
C GLY A 321 -0.28 4.92 5.11
N LEU A 322 0.30 3.80 4.68
CA LEU A 322 -0.16 2.47 5.08
C LEU A 322 -0.01 2.26 6.58
N ASN A 323 1.11 2.70 7.14
CA ASN A 323 1.37 2.59 8.58
C ASN A 323 0.40 3.42 9.41
N ILE A 324 0.00 4.61 8.92
CA ILE A 324 -1.06 5.42 9.55
C ILE A 324 -2.39 4.68 9.50
N GLU A 325 -2.78 4.13 8.34
CA GLU A 325 -4.01 3.34 8.21
C GLU A 325 -4.02 2.14 9.19
N MET A 326 -2.92 1.40 9.25
CA MET A 326 -2.75 0.26 10.16
C MET A 326 -2.87 0.67 11.63
N ALA A 327 -2.22 1.77 12.02
CA ALA A 327 -2.29 2.28 13.37
C ALA A 327 -3.71 2.71 13.73
N ALA A 328 -4.42 3.36 12.81
CA ALA A 328 -5.80 3.79 13.01
C ALA A 328 -6.75 2.59 13.20
N LEU A 329 -6.62 1.57 12.35
CA LEU A 329 -7.41 0.34 12.44
C LEU A 329 -7.12 -0.44 13.73
N LYS A 330 -5.86 -0.52 14.16
CA LYS A 330 -5.48 -1.13 15.45
C LYS A 330 -6.02 -0.35 16.64
N SER A 331 -6.02 0.99 16.54
CA SER A 331 -6.62 1.86 17.55
C SER A 331 -8.12 1.60 17.67
N LEU A 332 -8.82 1.50 16.55
CA LEU A 332 -10.24 1.15 16.51
C LEU A 332 -10.50 -0.28 17.02
N GLY A 333 -9.65 -1.24 16.68
CA GLY A 333 -9.72 -2.60 17.21
C GLY A 333 -9.50 -2.67 18.72
N THR A 334 -8.66 -1.80 19.29
CA THR A 334 -8.49 -1.68 20.74
C THR A 334 -9.78 -1.20 21.40
N LEU A 335 -10.48 -0.23 20.79
CA LEU A 335 -11.79 0.24 21.26
C LEU A 335 -12.87 -0.85 21.17
N LEU A 336 -12.84 -1.66 20.11
CA LEU A 336 -13.82 -2.73 19.88
C LEU A 336 -13.54 -4.01 20.67
N CYS A 337 -12.36 -4.13 21.29
CA CYS A 337 -12.01 -5.28 22.11
C CYS A 337 -13.01 -5.41 23.27
N ASN A 338 -13.59 -6.61 23.45
CA ASN A 338 -14.63 -6.90 24.45
C ASN A 338 -15.94 -6.09 24.30
N SER A 339 -16.19 -5.44 23.15
CA SER A 339 -17.47 -4.79 22.86
C SER A 339 -18.55 -5.74 22.34
N GLY A 340 -18.19 -7.00 22.08
CA GLY A 340 -19.03 -7.99 21.40
C GLY A 340 -19.05 -7.86 19.88
N TRP A 341 -18.26 -6.94 19.31
CA TRP A 341 -18.13 -6.80 17.85
C TRP A 341 -17.67 -8.10 17.17
N THR A 342 -16.62 -8.75 17.69
CA THR A 342 -16.13 -10.01 17.10
C THR A 342 -17.16 -11.13 17.22
N GLY A 343 -17.89 -11.20 18.34
CA GLY A 343 -19.02 -12.11 18.52
C GLY A 343 -20.11 -11.88 17.48
N ALA A 344 -20.54 -10.64 17.28
CA ALA A 344 -21.55 -10.28 16.28
C ALA A 344 -21.11 -10.65 14.84
N LEU A 345 -19.84 -10.47 14.49
CA LEU A 345 -19.32 -10.87 13.18
C LEU A 345 -19.36 -12.39 12.97
N VAL A 346 -19.11 -13.17 14.03
CA VAL A 346 -19.14 -14.64 14.00
C VAL A 346 -20.58 -15.14 13.89
N GLU A 347 -21.47 -14.60 14.72
CA GLU A 347 -22.89 -14.97 14.72
C GLU A 347 -23.58 -14.61 13.39
N ALA A 348 -23.21 -13.48 12.79
CA ALA A 348 -23.68 -13.08 11.46
C ALA A 348 -23.11 -13.95 10.32
N ASP A 349 -22.20 -14.89 10.57
CA ASP A 349 -21.54 -15.71 9.54
C ASP A 349 -20.91 -14.83 8.44
N VAL A 350 -20.26 -13.72 8.85
CA VAL A 350 -19.48 -12.84 7.97
C VAL A 350 -17.97 -13.00 8.18
N ALA A 351 -17.56 -13.53 9.33
CA ALA A 351 -16.19 -13.96 9.63
C ALA A 351 -16.17 -15.23 10.49
N SER A 352 -15.13 -16.06 10.36
CA SER A 352 -14.85 -17.10 11.37
C SER A 352 -14.28 -16.47 12.64
N SER A 353 -14.37 -17.15 13.79
CA SER A 353 -13.84 -16.66 15.07
C SER A 353 -12.36 -16.21 14.96
N GLY A 354 -11.48 -17.05 14.41
CA GLY A 354 -10.08 -16.67 14.21
C GLY A 354 -9.89 -15.50 13.24
N THR A 355 -10.77 -15.35 12.24
CA THR A 355 -10.73 -14.18 11.36
C THR A 355 -11.16 -12.93 12.10
N ALA A 356 -12.28 -12.97 12.82
CA ALA A 356 -12.83 -11.83 13.56
C ALA A 356 -11.82 -11.28 14.58
N GLU A 357 -11.20 -12.15 15.37
CA GLU A 357 -10.14 -11.78 16.32
C GLU A 357 -8.93 -11.13 15.62
N SER A 358 -8.53 -11.67 14.46
CA SER A 358 -7.43 -11.08 13.67
C SER A 358 -7.75 -9.68 13.15
N LEU A 359 -9.03 -9.29 13.06
CA LEU A 359 -9.42 -7.95 12.60
C LEU A 359 -9.10 -6.88 13.64
N LEU A 360 -9.22 -7.19 14.94
CA LEU A 360 -8.90 -6.26 16.05
C LEU A 360 -7.44 -5.78 16.00
N SER A 361 -6.52 -6.66 15.61
CA SER A 361 -5.10 -6.35 15.47
C SER A 361 -4.70 -5.87 14.07
N ALA A 362 -5.68 -5.73 13.16
CA ALA A 362 -5.48 -5.44 11.75
C ALA A 362 -4.45 -6.35 11.07
N ALA A 363 -4.43 -7.66 11.40
CA ALA A 363 -3.46 -8.62 10.88
C ALA A 363 -3.47 -8.70 9.34
N SER A 364 -4.63 -8.44 8.73
CA SER A 364 -4.76 -8.20 7.29
C SER A 364 -5.52 -6.91 7.05
N VAL A 365 -4.78 -5.83 6.76
CA VAL A 365 -5.32 -4.49 6.51
C VAL A 365 -6.49 -4.51 5.52
N THR A 366 -6.35 -5.23 4.41
CA THR A 366 -7.40 -5.34 3.39
C THR A 366 -8.68 -5.96 3.94
N LYS A 367 -8.58 -7.06 4.70
CA LYS A 367 -9.75 -7.74 5.28
C LYS A 367 -10.39 -6.89 6.38
N THR A 368 -9.58 -6.27 7.23
CA THR A 368 -10.02 -5.38 8.30
C THR A 368 -10.77 -4.18 7.72
N ARG A 369 -10.21 -3.50 6.72
CA ARG A 369 -10.90 -2.41 6.00
C ARG A 369 -12.25 -2.83 5.44
N GLN A 370 -12.31 -3.97 4.75
CA GLN A 370 -13.57 -4.48 4.19
C GLN A 370 -14.61 -4.77 5.26
N MET A 371 -14.22 -5.30 6.42
CA MET A 371 -15.17 -5.59 7.48
C MET A 371 -15.64 -4.34 8.23
N HIS A 372 -14.79 -3.34 8.39
CA HIS A 372 -15.23 -2.04 8.90
C HIS A 372 -16.19 -1.33 7.94
N GLN A 373 -16.01 -1.47 6.63
CA GLN A 373 -17.01 -0.96 5.67
C GLN A 373 -18.38 -1.65 5.83
N VAL A 374 -18.38 -2.97 6.08
CA VAL A 374 -19.62 -3.71 6.39
C VAL A 374 -20.21 -3.23 7.73
N THR A 375 -19.37 -3.07 8.76
CA THR A 375 -19.76 -2.61 10.10
C THR A 375 -20.38 -1.22 10.05
N ALA A 376 -19.74 -0.26 9.38
CA ALA A 376 -20.24 1.11 9.22
C ALA A 376 -21.61 1.15 8.55
N CYS A 377 -21.83 0.38 7.47
CA CYS A 377 -23.13 0.26 6.83
C CYS A 377 -24.19 -0.32 7.77
N SER A 378 -23.85 -1.37 8.53
CA SER A 378 -24.77 -1.99 9.47
C SER A 378 -25.14 -1.06 10.63
N LEU A 379 -24.16 -0.36 11.21
CA LEU A 379 -24.39 0.63 12.27
C LEU A 379 -25.24 1.78 11.76
N TYR A 380 -24.94 2.34 10.59
CA TYR A 380 -25.73 3.43 10.02
C TYR A 380 -27.19 3.02 9.75
N LYS A 381 -27.43 1.81 9.24
CA LYS A 381 -28.79 1.27 9.02
C LYS A 381 -29.57 1.17 10.33
N LEU A 382 -28.93 0.71 11.41
CA LEU A 382 -29.54 0.61 12.73
C LEU A 382 -29.78 1.97 13.40
N LEU A 383 -28.85 2.91 13.20
CA LEU A 383 -28.95 4.29 13.67
C LEU A 383 -30.15 5.01 13.02
N LYS A 384 -30.31 4.87 11.70
CA LYS A 384 -31.48 5.42 10.97
C LYS A 384 -32.78 4.73 11.37
N SER A 385 -32.77 3.41 11.59
CA SER A 385 -33.94 2.70 12.12
C SER A 385 -34.36 3.26 13.48
N ALA A 386 -33.42 3.44 14.40
CA ALA A 386 -33.69 3.98 15.74
C ALA A 386 -34.24 5.41 15.72
N TYR A 387 -33.72 6.26 14.81
CA TYR A 387 -34.24 7.60 14.59
C TYR A 387 -35.68 7.59 14.06
N ASN A 388 -35.96 6.75 13.06
CA ASN A 388 -37.29 6.64 12.47
C ASN A 388 -38.32 6.13 13.49
N ASP A 389 -37.96 5.14 14.32
CA ASP A 389 -38.80 4.64 15.40
C ASP A 389 -39.09 5.77 16.42
N SER A 390 -38.06 6.52 16.82
CA SER A 390 -38.21 7.68 17.72
C SER A 390 -39.07 8.80 17.13
N CYS A 391 -39.08 8.98 15.81
CA CYS A 391 -39.94 9.96 15.13
C CYS A 391 -41.39 9.47 15.09
N ALA A 392 -41.61 8.17 14.86
CA ALA A 392 -42.94 7.57 14.86
C ALA A 392 -43.60 7.67 16.24
N ASP A 393 -42.86 7.41 17.31
CA ASP A 393 -43.35 7.54 18.69
C ASP A 393 -43.73 8.97 19.07
N ARG A 394 -43.06 9.97 18.47
CA ARG A 394 -43.33 11.40 18.71
C ARG A 394 -44.41 11.98 17.81
N ALA A 395 -44.76 11.34 16.70
CA ALA A 395 -45.80 11.81 15.79
C ALA A 395 -47.19 11.91 16.46
N ASP A 396 -47.40 11.19 17.57
CA ASP A 396 -48.61 11.27 18.40
C ASP A 396 -48.60 12.43 19.41
N THR A 397 -47.52 13.22 19.48
CA THR A 397 -47.37 14.40 20.33
C THR A 397 -47.23 15.68 19.50
N THR A 398 -47.75 16.82 19.97
CA THR A 398 -47.69 18.12 19.26
C THR A 398 -46.31 18.80 19.28
N ASP A 399 -45.23 18.01 19.42
CA ASP A 399 -43.85 18.50 19.56
C ASP A 399 -43.15 18.51 18.20
N ASP A 400 -42.27 19.49 17.97
CA ASP A 400 -41.54 19.61 16.69
C ASP A 400 -40.59 18.41 16.52
N THR A 401 -40.60 17.77 15.35
CA THR A 401 -39.69 16.66 15.04
C THR A 401 -38.25 17.16 14.99
N LEU A 402 -37.41 16.70 15.92
CA LEU A 402 -35.96 16.98 15.92
C LEU A 402 -35.32 16.52 14.61
N SER A 403 -34.33 17.26 14.11
CA SER A 403 -33.50 16.78 13.00
C SER A 403 -32.69 15.53 13.41
N PHE A 404 -32.20 14.79 12.42
CA PHE A 404 -31.40 13.59 12.66
C PHE A 404 -30.12 13.91 13.45
N GLU A 405 -29.47 15.02 13.12
CA GLU A 405 -28.25 15.49 13.76
C GLU A 405 -28.51 15.91 15.21
N GLU A 406 -29.55 16.70 15.47
CA GLU A 406 -29.93 17.13 16.83
C GLU A 406 -30.32 15.93 17.71
N TRP A 407 -31.06 14.97 17.15
CA TRP A 407 -31.39 13.73 17.84
C TRP A 407 -30.15 12.93 18.20
N CYS A 408 -29.17 12.82 17.30
CA CYS A 408 -27.90 12.14 17.58
C CYS A 408 -27.14 12.80 18.74
N GLU A 409 -27.04 14.14 18.76
CA GLU A 409 -26.35 14.84 19.85
C GLU A 409 -27.03 14.62 21.21
N ILE A 410 -28.36 14.70 21.27
CA ILE A 410 -29.11 14.43 22.50
C ILE A 410 -28.89 12.99 22.97
N ARG A 411 -28.95 12.01 22.06
CA ARG A 411 -28.78 10.59 22.42
C ARG A 411 -27.36 10.26 22.88
N LYS A 412 -26.33 10.91 22.33
CA LYS A 412 -24.93 10.77 22.79
C LYS A 412 -24.74 11.17 24.26
N GLU A 413 -25.51 12.13 24.75
CA GLU A 413 -25.45 12.56 26.15
C GLU A 413 -26.25 11.63 27.08
N GLN A 414 -27.33 11.05 26.56
CA GLN A 414 -28.26 10.24 27.34
C GLN A 414 -27.84 8.78 27.50
N SER A 415 -27.22 8.19 26.48
CA SER A 415 -26.91 6.75 26.43
C SER A 415 -25.42 6.51 26.14
N PRO A 416 -24.66 5.95 27.09
CA PRO A 416 -23.26 5.56 26.86
C PRO A 416 -23.11 4.55 25.73
N GLN A 417 -24.07 3.61 25.59
CA GLN A 417 -24.09 2.64 24.50
C GLN A 417 -24.22 3.34 23.14
N PHE A 418 -25.15 4.30 23.01
CA PHE A 418 -25.30 5.11 21.81
C PHE A 418 -24.02 5.86 21.49
N HIS A 419 -23.44 6.54 22.49
CA HIS A 419 -22.22 7.33 22.34
C HIS A 419 -21.05 6.49 21.82
N PHE A 420 -20.84 5.30 22.41
CA PHE A 420 -19.77 4.39 22.01
C PHE A 420 -19.89 3.96 20.54
N TRP A 421 -21.04 3.44 20.13
CA TRP A 421 -21.21 2.94 18.76
C TRP A 421 -21.27 4.06 17.72
N HIS A 422 -21.75 5.25 18.10
CA HIS A 422 -21.64 6.42 17.24
C HIS A 422 -20.18 6.87 17.09
N MET A 423 -19.38 6.83 18.16
CA MET A 423 -17.95 7.15 18.11
C MET A 423 -17.19 6.15 17.22
N VAL A 424 -17.48 4.85 17.33
CA VAL A 424 -16.96 3.81 16.44
C VAL A 424 -17.26 4.14 14.98
N LEU A 425 -18.54 4.40 14.65
CA LEU A 425 -18.94 4.77 13.29
C LEU A 425 -18.20 6.03 12.81
N SER A 426 -18.10 7.05 13.66
CA SER A 426 -17.41 8.31 13.32
C SER A 426 -15.93 8.08 13.00
N MET A 427 -15.24 7.27 13.82
CA MET A 427 -13.85 6.92 13.59
C MET A 427 -13.66 6.07 12.32
N GLU A 428 -14.56 5.13 12.03
CA GLU A 428 -14.56 4.37 10.77
C GLU A 428 -14.63 5.29 9.55
N LEU A 429 -15.52 6.30 9.55
CA LEU A 429 -15.66 7.24 8.44
C LEU A 429 -14.41 8.12 8.25
N VAL A 430 -13.77 8.58 9.34
CA VAL A 430 -12.50 9.32 9.27
C VAL A 430 -11.39 8.45 8.66
N ILE A 431 -11.32 7.16 9.03
CA ILE A 431 -10.37 6.21 8.42
C ILE A 431 -10.67 6.02 6.94
N PHE A 432 -11.94 5.94 6.53
CA PHE A 432 -12.31 5.86 5.11
C PHE A 432 -11.91 7.11 4.35
N MET A 433 -12.07 8.30 4.93
CA MET A 433 -11.59 9.56 4.32
C MET A 433 -10.07 9.55 4.12
N LEU A 434 -9.30 9.07 5.11
CA LEU A 434 -7.85 8.90 4.96
C LEU A 434 -7.54 7.96 3.79
N ILE A 435 -8.18 6.80 3.71
CA ILE A 435 -7.96 5.85 2.63
C ILE A 435 -8.36 6.46 1.28
N ARG A 436 -9.49 7.18 1.23
CA ARG A 436 -9.98 7.85 0.03
C ARG A 436 -9.02 8.90 -0.46
N SER A 437 -8.40 9.66 0.44
CA SER A 437 -7.39 10.65 0.08
C SER A 437 -6.27 10.04 -0.75
N PHE A 438 -5.82 8.83 -0.41
CA PHE A 438 -4.82 8.11 -1.19
C PHE A 438 -5.40 7.60 -2.51
N ARG A 439 -6.57 6.94 -2.48
CA ARG A 439 -7.19 6.32 -3.66
C ARG A 439 -7.59 7.33 -4.73
N GLU A 440 -7.97 8.54 -4.31
CA GLU A 440 -8.33 9.67 -5.16
C GLU A 440 -7.15 10.62 -5.43
N SER A 441 -5.99 10.39 -4.82
CA SER A 441 -4.82 11.27 -4.97
C SER A 441 -5.13 12.72 -4.56
N ASN A 442 -5.97 12.88 -3.52
CA ASN A 442 -6.45 14.17 -3.03
C ASN A 442 -5.66 14.58 -1.78
N PHE A 443 -4.71 15.50 -1.97
CA PHE A 443 -3.80 15.93 -0.91
C PHE A 443 -4.48 16.80 0.17
N ALA A 444 -5.46 17.61 -0.20
CA ALA A 444 -6.23 18.40 0.76
C ALA A 444 -7.04 17.49 1.71
N LEU A 445 -7.71 16.47 1.15
CA LEU A 445 -8.43 15.46 1.92
C LEU A 445 -7.48 14.66 2.83
N TYR A 446 -6.24 14.41 2.39
CA TYR A 446 -5.22 13.74 3.19
C TYR A 446 -4.90 14.54 4.45
N CYS A 447 -4.58 15.84 4.30
CA CYS A 447 -4.29 16.71 5.44
C CYS A 447 -5.48 16.83 6.40
N GLN A 448 -6.69 16.93 5.85
CA GLN A 448 -7.91 17.00 6.65
C GLN A 448 -8.18 15.70 7.42
N ALA A 449 -8.13 14.54 6.76
CA ALA A 449 -8.33 13.26 7.42
C ALA A 449 -7.28 13.02 8.52
N LEU A 450 -6.03 13.46 8.33
CA LEU A 450 -5.02 13.43 9.38
C LEU A 450 -5.39 14.31 10.57
N SER A 451 -5.86 15.54 10.33
CA SER A 451 -6.28 16.47 11.40
C SER A 451 -7.37 15.85 12.29
N GLU A 452 -8.33 15.16 11.69
CA GLU A 452 -9.43 14.52 12.42
C GLU A 452 -9.02 13.22 13.11
N LEU A 453 -8.01 12.53 12.57
CA LEU A 453 -7.55 11.26 13.12
C LEU A 453 -6.59 11.44 14.32
N ILE A 454 -5.81 12.51 14.37
CA ILE A 454 -4.83 12.78 15.43
C ILE A 454 -5.46 12.75 16.85
N PRO A 455 -6.61 13.41 17.11
CA PRO A 455 -7.26 13.35 18.42
C PRO A 455 -7.56 11.91 18.89
N TYR A 456 -7.93 11.00 17.99
CA TYR A 456 -8.16 9.60 18.34
C TYR A 456 -6.87 8.88 18.75
N PHE A 457 -5.71 9.22 18.16
CA PHE A 457 -4.43 8.65 18.59
C PHE A 457 -4.04 9.09 20.00
N PHE A 458 -4.31 10.35 20.36
CA PHE A 458 -4.12 10.83 21.74
C PHE A 458 -5.09 10.14 22.71
N ALA A 459 -6.37 10.10 22.36
CA ALA A 459 -7.43 9.54 23.19
C ALA A 459 -7.21 8.03 23.48
N ASN A 460 -6.67 7.30 22.50
CA ASN A 460 -6.38 5.87 22.59
C ASN A 460 -4.94 5.53 23.04
N ASN A 461 -4.20 6.52 23.54
CA ASN A 461 -2.83 6.34 24.07
C ASN A 461 -1.84 5.72 23.06
N ASN A 462 -2.01 6.00 21.76
CA ASN A 462 -1.07 5.63 20.71
C ASN A 462 0.10 6.63 20.67
N THR A 463 0.86 6.68 21.75
CA THR A 463 1.85 7.72 22.07
C THR A 463 2.82 8.05 20.93
N HIS A 464 3.31 7.04 20.21
CA HIS A 464 4.22 7.24 19.08
C HIS A 464 3.56 8.00 17.91
N TYR A 465 2.34 7.62 17.52
CA TYR A 465 1.61 8.29 16.44
C TYR A 465 1.09 9.65 16.89
N ALA A 466 0.56 9.73 18.12
CA ALA A 466 0.12 10.97 18.74
C ALA A 466 1.23 12.04 18.80
N LEU A 467 2.49 11.62 19.02
CA LEU A 467 3.62 12.55 19.08
C LEU A 467 4.07 13.05 17.71
N TRP A 468 4.15 12.16 16.72
CA TRP A 468 4.83 12.47 15.44
C TRP A 468 3.88 12.87 14.32
N LEU A 469 2.60 12.48 14.34
CA LEU A 469 1.63 12.91 13.33
C LEU A 469 1.31 14.41 13.36
N PRO A 470 1.25 15.10 14.52
CA PRO A 470 1.12 16.56 14.53
C PRO A 470 2.29 17.26 13.83
N ILE A 471 3.52 16.73 13.98
CA ILE A 471 4.72 17.25 13.30
C ILE A 471 4.60 17.03 11.80
N HIS A 472 4.18 15.83 11.39
CA HIS A 472 3.94 15.52 9.98
C HIS A 472 2.85 16.41 9.37
N LEU A 473 1.71 16.57 10.04
CA LEU A 473 0.61 17.41 9.58
C LEU A 473 1.05 18.88 9.44
N ARG A 474 1.82 19.41 10.41
CA ARG A 474 2.43 20.74 10.31
C ARG A 474 3.26 20.87 9.04
N ASP A 475 4.12 19.90 8.75
CA ASP A 475 4.98 19.92 7.56
C ASP A 475 4.12 19.92 6.28
N MET A 476 3.07 19.10 6.22
CA MET A 476 2.15 19.05 5.08
C MET A 476 1.39 20.36 4.87
N LEU A 477 0.87 20.97 5.95
CA LEU A 477 0.10 22.22 5.90
C LEU A 477 0.96 23.45 5.56
N THR A 478 2.28 23.38 5.78
CA THR A 478 3.20 24.48 5.50
C THR A 478 3.91 24.36 4.15
N LEU A 479 3.63 23.30 3.36
CA LEU A 479 4.28 23.07 2.07
C LEU A 479 4.10 24.23 1.10
N GLU A 480 2.91 24.82 0.99
CA GLU A 480 2.66 25.93 0.06
C GLU A 480 3.56 27.14 0.32
N ASN A 481 3.90 27.38 1.59
CA ASN A 481 4.76 28.49 2.00
C ASN A 481 6.25 28.14 1.95
N THR A 482 6.61 26.89 2.25
CA THR A 482 8.00 26.45 2.40
C THR A 482 8.59 25.85 1.11
N HIS A 483 7.77 25.15 0.34
CA HIS A 483 8.16 24.42 -0.88
C HIS A 483 7.04 24.50 -1.94
N PRO A 484 6.79 25.67 -2.54
CA PRO A 484 5.63 25.87 -3.42
C PRO A 484 5.58 24.92 -4.63
N GLU A 485 6.74 24.60 -5.23
CA GLU A 485 6.80 23.64 -6.34
C GLU A 485 6.44 22.21 -5.87
N LEU A 486 6.89 21.81 -4.68
CA LEU A 486 6.55 20.51 -4.11
C LEU A 486 5.08 20.43 -3.71
N ALA A 487 4.52 21.51 -3.15
CA ALA A 487 3.10 21.61 -2.85
C ALA A 487 2.27 21.42 -4.11
N LYS A 488 2.66 22.04 -5.23
CA LYS A 488 1.98 21.89 -6.53
C LYS A 488 2.00 20.43 -7.02
N GLU A 489 3.14 19.75 -6.90
CA GLU A 489 3.23 18.31 -7.23
C GLU A 489 2.25 17.48 -6.39
N PHE A 490 2.14 17.75 -5.08
CA PHE A 490 1.21 17.03 -4.21
C PHE A 490 -0.25 17.36 -4.49
N GLN A 491 -0.58 18.61 -4.79
CA GLN A 491 -1.92 19.01 -5.21
C GLN A 491 -2.32 18.36 -6.55
N ASN A 492 -1.35 18.05 -7.42
CA ASN A 492 -1.59 17.27 -8.64
C ASN A 492 -1.72 15.75 -8.38
N GLY A 493 -1.60 15.30 -7.13
CA GLY A 493 -1.71 13.89 -6.76
C GLY A 493 -0.38 13.14 -6.69
N ASN A 494 0.77 13.79 -6.89
CA ASN A 494 2.08 13.12 -6.92
C ASN A 494 2.65 12.81 -5.51
N PHE A 495 1.78 12.46 -4.57
CA PHE A 495 2.13 11.93 -3.24
C PHE A 495 1.68 10.47 -3.05
N VAL A 496 1.11 9.85 -4.09
CA VAL A 496 0.66 8.46 -4.14
C VAL A 496 1.22 7.73 -5.36
N VAL A 497 1.04 6.42 -5.43
CA VAL A 497 1.56 5.56 -6.51
C VAL A 497 0.42 4.96 -7.31
N HIS A 498 0.51 5.09 -8.63
CA HIS A 498 -0.37 4.43 -9.58
C HIS A 498 0.34 3.23 -10.20
N LYS A 499 0.00 2.01 -9.79
CA LYS A 499 0.55 0.77 -10.40
C LYS A 499 -0.23 0.30 -11.62
N THR A 500 -1.44 0.82 -11.81
CA THR A 500 -2.34 0.44 -12.91
C THR A 500 -3.15 1.66 -13.35
N ASN A 501 -3.72 1.61 -14.55
CA ASN A 501 -4.63 2.64 -15.08
C ASN A 501 -6.06 2.57 -14.52
N ARG A 502 -6.30 1.82 -13.43
CA ARG A 502 -7.63 1.68 -12.84
C ARG A 502 -7.95 2.87 -11.94
N ASP A 503 -9.16 3.40 -12.07
CA ASP A 503 -9.66 4.47 -11.22
C ASP A 503 -9.73 3.98 -9.76
N PHE A 504 -9.53 4.90 -8.81
CA PHE A 504 -9.57 4.62 -7.36
C PHE A 504 -8.60 3.51 -6.89
N SER A 505 -7.50 3.28 -7.61
CA SER A 505 -6.54 2.22 -7.31
C SER A 505 -5.20 2.70 -6.76
N ALA A 506 -5.02 4.01 -6.62
CA ALA A 506 -3.80 4.62 -6.10
C ALA A 506 -3.44 4.12 -4.69
N LEU A 507 -2.14 4.06 -4.39
CA LEU A 507 -1.58 3.49 -3.16
C LEU A 507 -0.73 4.54 -2.43
N ALA A 508 -0.69 4.47 -1.11
CA ALA A 508 0.35 5.20 -0.35
C ALA A 508 1.75 4.72 -0.78
N LEU A 509 2.74 5.62 -0.69
CA LEU A 509 4.11 5.35 -1.12
C LEU A 509 4.72 4.11 -0.42
N ASP A 510 4.54 4.01 0.89
CA ASP A 510 4.99 2.87 1.70
C ASP A 510 4.24 1.56 1.38
N GLN A 511 2.96 1.64 1.00
CA GLN A 511 2.22 0.47 0.51
C GLN A 511 2.80 -0.08 -0.79
N ALA A 512 3.19 0.79 -1.72
CA ALA A 512 3.81 0.37 -2.97
C ALA A 512 5.22 -0.22 -2.73
N HIS A 513 5.96 0.37 -1.80
CA HIS A 513 7.27 -0.14 -1.36
C HIS A 513 7.18 -1.53 -0.73
N GLU A 514 6.21 -1.77 0.16
CA GLU A 514 6.01 -3.08 0.79
C GLU A 514 5.73 -4.17 -0.26
N GLN A 515 4.95 -3.84 -1.30
CA GLN A 515 4.75 -4.74 -2.43
C GLN A 515 6.04 -4.98 -3.24
N ALA A 516 6.89 -3.97 -3.40
CA ALA A 516 8.18 -4.12 -4.07
C ALA A 516 9.14 -5.01 -3.25
N ASN A 517 9.17 -4.85 -1.93
CA ASN A 517 9.91 -5.71 -1.01
C ASN A 517 9.44 -7.16 -1.11
N ALA A 518 8.13 -7.40 -1.13
CA ALA A 518 7.56 -8.75 -1.28
C ALA A 518 8.01 -9.43 -2.58
N ILE A 519 8.07 -8.70 -3.69
CA ILE A 519 8.55 -9.23 -4.99
C ILE A 519 10.03 -9.65 -4.91
N ILE A 520 10.87 -8.89 -4.21
CA ILE A 520 12.31 -9.21 -4.08
C ILE A 520 12.56 -10.37 -3.13
N LYS A 521 11.80 -10.47 -2.04
CA LYS A 521 11.85 -11.61 -1.11
C LYS A 521 11.42 -12.90 -1.84
N GLY A 522 10.32 -12.86 -2.58
CA GLY A 522 9.72 -14.02 -3.21
C GLY A 522 9.07 -14.97 -2.20
N ASP A 523 8.54 -16.09 -2.70
CA ASP A 523 7.89 -17.17 -1.93
C ASP A 523 8.90 -18.19 -1.36
N GLY A 524 10.15 -18.16 -1.81
CA GLY A 524 11.24 -18.98 -1.27
C GLY A 524 11.83 -18.36 0.00
N GLY A 525 12.01 -19.14 1.07
CA GLY A 525 12.71 -18.65 2.26
C GLY A 525 14.21 -18.41 2.04
N ALA A 526 14.86 -17.72 2.99
CA ALA A 526 16.28 -17.32 2.90
C ALA A 526 17.31 -18.49 2.95
N ILE A 527 16.86 -19.75 2.96
CA ILE A 527 17.72 -20.93 3.19
C ILE A 527 18.79 -21.02 2.09
N GLY A 528 20.06 -21.03 2.50
CA GLY A 528 21.22 -21.06 1.59
C GLY A 528 21.52 -19.71 0.90
N LEU A 529 20.65 -18.70 1.01
CA LEU A 529 20.89 -17.37 0.46
C LEU A 529 21.83 -16.56 1.35
N THR A 530 21.57 -16.55 2.66
CA THR A 530 22.37 -15.82 3.66
C THR A 530 23.70 -16.50 3.97
N GLU A 531 23.81 -17.80 3.69
CA GLU A 531 24.98 -18.64 3.96
C GLU A 531 26.01 -18.63 2.82
N ASP A 532 25.61 -18.27 1.59
CA ASP A 532 26.49 -18.07 0.44
C ASP A 532 26.67 -16.57 0.13
N PRO A 533 27.84 -15.98 0.42
CA PRO A 533 28.12 -14.57 0.13
C PRO A 533 27.91 -14.17 -1.34
N SER A 534 28.12 -15.10 -2.28
CA SER A 534 27.92 -14.86 -3.72
C SER A 534 26.44 -14.83 -4.08
N ALA A 535 25.65 -15.76 -3.53
CA ALA A 535 24.19 -15.75 -3.69
C ALA A 535 23.56 -14.52 -3.05
N LEU A 536 23.97 -14.16 -1.82
CA LEU A 536 23.52 -12.95 -1.14
C LEU A 536 23.83 -11.70 -1.97
N ARG A 537 25.06 -11.57 -2.46
CA ARG A 537 25.46 -10.45 -3.33
C ARG A 537 24.61 -10.38 -4.60
N ARG A 538 24.38 -11.52 -5.26
CA ARG A 538 23.53 -11.58 -6.45
C ARG A 538 22.13 -11.08 -6.15
N TRP A 539 21.55 -11.49 -5.03
CA TRP A 539 20.24 -11.04 -4.61
C TRP A 539 20.18 -9.54 -4.31
N MET A 540 21.12 -9.02 -3.51
CA MET A 540 21.13 -7.61 -3.10
C MET A 540 21.37 -6.65 -4.27
N VAL A 541 22.24 -7.04 -5.22
CA VAL A 541 22.70 -6.15 -6.31
C VAL A 541 21.92 -6.37 -7.60
N ALA A 542 21.81 -7.61 -8.07
CA ALA A 542 21.14 -7.92 -9.34
C ALA A 542 19.64 -8.23 -9.16
N GLY A 543 19.20 -8.62 -7.96
CA GLY A 543 17.80 -8.96 -7.67
C GLY A 543 16.81 -7.85 -8.04
N PRO A 544 17.03 -6.59 -7.62
CA PRO A 544 16.19 -5.45 -8.02
C PRO A 544 15.97 -5.34 -9.53
N GLU A 545 17.04 -5.43 -10.31
CA GLU A 545 16.98 -5.29 -11.76
C GLU A 545 16.36 -6.53 -12.44
N VAL A 546 16.62 -7.74 -11.93
CA VAL A 546 15.95 -8.97 -12.40
C VAL A 546 14.44 -8.87 -12.20
N SER A 547 13.99 -8.43 -11.01
CA SER A 547 12.57 -8.26 -10.72
C SER A 547 11.93 -7.17 -11.57
N CYS A 548 12.66 -6.08 -11.85
CA CYS A 548 12.23 -5.04 -12.78
C CYS A 548 12.01 -5.62 -14.19
N LEU A 549 12.98 -6.38 -14.71
CA LEU A 549 12.90 -7.01 -16.04
C LEU A 549 11.73 -8.00 -16.15
N VAL A 550 11.52 -8.84 -15.12
CA VAL A 550 10.39 -9.78 -15.06
C VAL A 550 9.05 -9.03 -15.09
N SER A 551 8.94 -7.95 -14.31
CA SER A 551 7.72 -7.14 -14.24
C SER A 551 7.43 -6.42 -15.56
N GLN A 552 8.45 -5.91 -16.24
CA GLN A 552 8.32 -5.29 -17.57
C GLN A 552 7.77 -6.27 -18.60
N TYR A 553 8.32 -7.49 -18.66
CA TYR A 553 7.81 -8.53 -19.54
C TYR A 553 6.33 -8.87 -19.22
N GLU A 554 5.97 -8.96 -17.94
CA GLU A 554 4.58 -9.23 -17.55
C GLU A 554 3.62 -8.12 -18.00
N MET A 555 4.03 -6.85 -17.96
CA MET A 555 3.24 -5.71 -18.44
C MET A 555 3.10 -5.70 -19.96
N GLU A 556 4.20 -5.89 -20.70
CA GLU A 556 4.20 -5.98 -22.17
C GLU A 556 3.42 -7.19 -22.68
N ALA A 557 3.49 -8.32 -21.98
CA ALA A 557 2.72 -9.52 -22.33
C ALA A 557 1.23 -9.43 -21.92
N GLN A 558 0.83 -8.41 -21.17
CA GLN A 558 -0.55 -8.18 -20.73
C GLN A 558 -1.32 -7.19 -21.62
N THR A 559 -0.67 -6.52 -22.58
CA THR A 559 -1.38 -5.71 -23.57
C THR A 559 -2.22 -6.60 -24.49
N LYS A 560 -3.45 -6.89 -24.06
CA LYS A 560 -4.60 -6.87 -24.97
C LYS A 560 -4.67 -5.46 -25.56
N GLU A 561 -5.35 -5.27 -26.71
CA GLU A 561 -5.76 -3.92 -27.15
C GLU A 561 -6.15 -3.10 -25.94
N PRO A 562 -5.70 -1.83 -25.80
CA PRO A 562 -5.91 -1.04 -24.60
C PRO A 562 -7.39 -1.09 -24.26
N SER A 563 -7.74 -1.92 -23.28
CA SER A 563 -9.10 -1.92 -22.80
C SER A 563 -9.24 -0.59 -22.10
N GLU A 564 -9.93 0.35 -22.72
CA GLU A 564 -10.28 1.67 -22.19
C GLU A 564 -10.99 1.58 -20.82
N HIS A 565 -11.35 0.37 -20.38
CA HIS A 565 -11.92 0.09 -19.08
C HIS A 565 -10.93 0.35 -17.92
N ARG A 566 -10.95 1.61 -17.45
CA ARG A 566 -10.41 2.03 -16.14
C ARG A 566 -11.17 1.49 -14.92
N SER A 567 -12.09 0.54 -15.13
CA SER A 567 -12.96 0.00 -14.10
C SER A 567 -12.18 -0.62 -12.94
N HIS A 568 -12.61 -0.32 -11.72
CA HIS A 568 -12.05 -0.88 -10.50
C HIS A 568 -12.44 -2.37 -10.37
N HIS A 569 -11.55 -3.19 -9.81
CA HIS A 569 -11.73 -4.64 -9.73
C HIS A 569 -12.95 -5.08 -8.87
N GLU A 570 -13.43 -4.20 -8.00
CA GLU A 570 -14.66 -4.42 -7.24
C GLU A 570 -15.94 -4.07 -8.00
N GLN A 571 -15.91 -3.45 -9.18
CA GLN A 571 -17.11 -3.12 -9.98
C GLN A 571 -17.70 -4.35 -10.71
N THR A 572 -17.63 -5.52 -10.06
CA THR A 572 -18.20 -6.78 -10.55
C THR A 572 -19.48 -7.08 -9.79
N SER A 573 -20.51 -7.58 -10.48
CA SER A 573 -21.81 -7.93 -9.85
C SER A 573 -21.64 -8.87 -8.64
N GLN A 574 -20.67 -9.79 -8.69
CA GLN A 574 -20.39 -10.71 -7.58
C GLN A 574 -19.87 -10.00 -6.33
N ALA A 575 -18.97 -9.01 -6.48
CA ALA A 575 -18.48 -8.22 -5.35
C ALA A 575 -19.61 -7.44 -4.68
N GLN A 576 -20.47 -6.80 -5.48
CA GLN A 576 -21.63 -6.04 -4.99
C GLN A 576 -22.60 -6.93 -4.18
N LYS A 577 -22.98 -8.08 -4.74
CA LYS A 577 -23.85 -9.06 -4.09
C LYS A 577 -23.26 -9.61 -2.80
N THR A 578 -21.96 -9.87 -2.80
CA THR A 578 -21.26 -10.42 -1.62
C THR A 578 -21.20 -9.39 -0.49
N PHE A 579 -20.91 -8.12 -0.82
CA PHE A 579 -20.87 -7.02 0.14
C PHE A 579 -22.24 -6.76 0.77
N LYS A 580 -23.29 -6.55 -0.04
CA LYS A 580 -24.64 -6.27 0.48
C LYS A 580 -25.17 -7.40 1.36
N ARG A 581 -24.96 -8.65 0.96
CA ARG A 581 -25.34 -9.82 1.78
C ARG A 581 -24.67 -9.80 3.15
N ARG A 582 -23.39 -9.42 3.24
CA ARG A 582 -22.69 -9.30 4.53
C ARG A 582 -23.27 -8.16 5.38
N VAL A 583 -23.55 -7.01 4.77
CA VAL A 583 -24.20 -5.88 5.45
C VAL A 583 -25.55 -6.29 6.01
N ASP A 584 -26.39 -6.97 5.22
CA ASP A 584 -27.72 -7.37 5.68
C ASP A 584 -27.66 -8.40 6.80
N LYS A 585 -26.78 -9.41 6.69
CA LYS A 585 -26.57 -10.40 7.76
C LYS A 585 -26.12 -9.73 9.05
N LEU A 586 -25.08 -8.88 9.01
CA LEU A 586 -24.56 -8.22 10.21
C LEU A 586 -25.59 -7.25 10.81
N SER A 587 -26.31 -6.50 9.97
CA SER A 587 -27.36 -5.58 10.46
C SER A 587 -28.48 -6.34 11.19
N GLN A 588 -28.87 -7.50 10.67
CA GLN A 588 -29.88 -8.35 11.30
C GLN A 588 -29.37 -8.90 12.63
N THR A 589 -28.17 -9.46 12.68
CA THR A 589 -27.57 -9.98 13.92
C THR A 589 -27.43 -8.89 14.98
N LEU A 590 -26.94 -7.70 14.62
CA LEU A 590 -26.85 -6.57 15.56
C LEU A 590 -28.24 -6.10 16.05
N LYS A 591 -29.28 -6.21 15.22
CA LYS A 591 -30.66 -5.95 15.64
C LYS A 591 -31.16 -7.01 16.63
N ASP A 592 -30.89 -8.29 16.37
CA ASP A 592 -31.31 -9.42 17.20
C ASP A 592 -30.58 -9.43 18.55
N LEU A 593 -29.32 -9.02 18.56
CA LEU A 593 -28.57 -8.74 19.78
C LEU A 593 -29.10 -7.50 20.52
N GLY A 594 -30.02 -6.72 19.95
CA GLY A 594 -30.50 -5.47 20.52
C GLY A 594 -29.76 -4.28 19.92
N ASN A 595 -30.51 -3.44 19.21
CA ASN A 595 -29.98 -2.27 18.51
C ASN A 595 -29.24 -1.35 19.47
N PRO A 596 -27.92 -1.13 19.30
CA PRO A 596 -27.13 -0.32 20.23
C PRO A 596 -27.57 1.15 20.31
N PHE A 597 -28.32 1.64 19.32
CA PHE A 597 -28.83 3.01 19.27
C PHE A 597 -30.23 3.17 19.89
N GLN A 598 -30.82 2.10 20.42
CA GLN A 598 -32.11 2.12 21.13
C GLN A 598 -31.96 1.80 22.62
N GLU A 599 -30.74 1.59 23.11
CA GLU A 599 -30.48 1.32 24.53
C GLU A 599 -30.66 2.59 25.39
N ASP A 600 -31.48 2.48 26.43
CA ASP A 600 -31.85 3.58 27.33
C ASP A 600 -31.20 3.46 28.72
N SER A 601 -30.49 2.36 28.98
CA SER A 601 -29.71 2.23 30.20
C SER A 601 -28.57 3.25 30.29
N LYS A 602 -28.06 3.45 31.51
CA LYS A 602 -26.82 4.21 31.77
C LYS A 602 -25.56 3.34 31.76
N ASP A 603 -25.70 2.08 31.39
CA ASP A 603 -24.58 1.15 31.33
C ASP A 603 -24.05 1.06 29.89
N LEU A 604 -22.83 0.55 29.77
CA LEU A 604 -22.23 0.17 28.50
C LEU A 604 -22.12 -1.36 28.49
N TYR A 605 -22.72 -2.04 27.51
CA TYR A 605 -22.75 -3.50 27.46
C TYR A 605 -21.96 -4.06 26.27
N SER A 606 -21.37 -5.24 26.47
CA SER A 606 -20.93 -6.08 25.35
C SER A 606 -22.15 -6.56 24.57
N LEU A 607 -22.11 -6.47 23.23
CA LEU A 607 -23.25 -6.82 22.39
C LEU A 607 -23.66 -8.29 22.50
N ASP A 608 -22.69 -9.19 22.57
CA ASP A 608 -22.86 -10.65 22.51
C ASP A 608 -23.14 -11.28 23.89
N THR A 609 -22.42 -10.88 24.93
CA THR A 609 -22.56 -11.46 26.27
C THR A 609 -23.53 -10.70 27.17
N LYS A 610 -23.85 -9.44 26.85
CA LYS A 610 -24.60 -8.51 27.71
C LYS A 610 -23.92 -8.18 29.03
N ASP A 611 -22.62 -8.45 29.14
CA ASP A 611 -21.84 -8.04 30.30
C ASP A 611 -21.71 -6.51 30.36
N ILE A 612 -21.86 -5.95 31.55
CA ILE A 612 -21.67 -4.52 31.81
C ILE A 612 -20.17 -4.21 31.87
N ALA A 613 -19.74 -3.28 31.03
CA ALA A 613 -18.38 -2.73 31.08
C ALA A 613 -18.16 -1.97 32.39
N HIS A 614 -16.90 -1.91 32.84
CA HIS A 614 -16.55 -1.19 34.05
C HIS A 614 -17.05 0.29 33.99
N PRO A 615 -17.63 0.86 35.07
CA PRO A 615 -18.18 2.22 35.06
C PRO A 615 -17.22 3.29 34.53
N ASP A 616 -15.92 3.17 34.85
CA ASP A 616 -14.87 4.05 34.34
C ASP A 616 -14.84 4.14 32.81
N SER A 617 -15.21 3.08 32.09
CA SER A 617 -15.27 3.08 30.62
C SER A 617 -16.36 4.02 30.08
N ALA A 618 -17.51 4.08 30.75
CA ALA A 618 -18.60 4.99 30.39
C ALA A 618 -18.25 6.45 30.68
N GLU A 619 -17.59 6.72 31.81
CA GLU A 619 -17.08 8.07 32.16
C GLU A 619 -15.95 8.52 31.22
N LEU A 620 -15.07 7.59 30.83
CA LEU A 620 -14.00 7.86 29.88
C LEU A 620 -14.54 8.24 28.50
N LEU A 621 -15.62 7.61 28.04
CA LEU A 621 -16.25 7.90 26.74
C LEU A 621 -16.68 9.36 26.62
N GLN A 622 -17.34 9.92 27.64
CA GLN A 622 -17.83 11.31 27.62
C GLN A 622 -16.72 12.35 27.42
N SER A 623 -15.49 12.04 27.85
CA SER A 623 -14.34 12.94 27.73
C SER A 623 -13.28 12.44 26.73
N HIS A 624 -13.52 11.30 26.05
CA HIS A 624 -12.50 10.58 25.29
C HIS A 624 -11.88 11.45 24.19
N LEU A 625 -12.71 11.96 23.28
CA LEU A 625 -12.25 12.80 22.18
C LEU A 625 -11.82 14.20 22.65
N GLN A 626 -12.49 14.75 23.68
CA GLN A 626 -12.14 16.04 24.27
C GLN A 626 -10.72 16.05 24.87
N ARG A 627 -10.31 14.95 25.51
CA ARG A 627 -8.93 14.76 25.97
C ARG A 627 -7.96 14.76 24.81
N GLY A 628 -8.28 14.08 23.70
CA GLY A 628 -7.46 14.09 22.50
C GLY A 628 -7.28 15.48 21.90
N LEU A 629 -8.37 16.24 21.81
CA LEU A 629 -8.37 17.63 21.32
C LEU A 629 -7.60 18.59 22.24
N PHE A 630 -7.57 18.35 23.55
CA PHE A 630 -6.80 19.16 24.50
C PHE A 630 -5.28 19.05 24.28
N PHE A 631 -4.80 17.93 23.76
CA PHE A 631 -3.38 17.69 23.51
C PHE A 631 -2.90 18.06 22.10
N CYS A 632 -3.83 18.39 21.19
CA CYS A 632 -3.55 18.88 19.83
C CYS A 632 -3.36 20.40 19.85
#